data_AF-A0A950BFC3-F1
#
_entry.id   AF-A0A950BFC3-F1
#
_cell.length_a   1.000
_cell.length_b   1.000
_cell.length_c   1.000
_cell.angle_alpha   90.00
_cell.angle_beta   90.00
_cell.angle_gamma   90.00
#
_symmetry.space_group_name_H-M   'P 1'
#
loop_
_entity.id
_entity.type
_entity.pdbx_description
1 polymer ?
#
loop_
_entity_poly.entity_id
_entity_poly.type
_entity_poly.pdbx_seq_one_letter_code
_entity_poly.pdbx_strand_id
1 'polypeptide(L)'
;MSLEVLNTTGTLLTVLIVATAAIAALVQLRHLRAGNQITALLTIGDRFQDSGFRDALYAINHGLAQAMNDEVFRTYIESRLRGFAMPNVPPEYIALNQAATLVGNFYEQCGNLVKNGVVDETLFLDQYCNSAVGTWKRLEPYMAFMRAVTNDIGLWDNFEFLTVRAREFLRKYPTTYPKGVPRIEIENRWPIPARSD
;
A
#
# COMPACT_ATOMS: atom_id res chain seq x y z
N MET A 1 -20.06 -63.09 -6.98
CA MET A 1 -20.55 -61.76 -7.38
C MET A 1 -20.87 -60.82 -6.21
N SER A 2 -21.31 -61.29 -5.03
CA SER A 2 -21.64 -60.39 -3.90
C SER A 2 -20.43 -59.67 -3.26
N LEU A 3 -19.27 -60.33 -3.18
CA LEU A 3 -18.07 -59.77 -2.51
C LEU A 3 -17.39 -58.65 -3.31
N GLU A 4 -17.40 -58.73 -4.65
CA GLU A 4 -16.80 -57.72 -5.53
C GLU A 4 -17.59 -56.41 -5.52
N VAL A 5 -18.92 -56.49 -5.55
CA VAL A 5 -19.80 -55.31 -5.44
C VAL A 5 -19.62 -54.62 -4.08
N LEU A 6 -19.48 -55.40 -3.01
CA LEU A 6 -19.30 -54.87 -1.66
C LEU A 6 -17.94 -54.17 -1.50
N ASN A 7 -16.87 -54.73 -2.06
CA ASN A 7 -15.55 -54.09 -2.06
C ASN A 7 -15.51 -52.82 -2.94
N THR A 8 -16.14 -52.87 -4.11
CA THR A 8 -16.25 -51.71 -5.00
C THR A 8 -17.05 -50.58 -4.34
N THR A 9 -18.12 -50.91 -3.62
CA THR A 9 -18.92 -49.92 -2.89
C THR A 9 -18.11 -49.32 -1.72
N GLY A 10 -17.36 -50.14 -0.99
CA GLY A 10 -16.51 -49.67 0.11
C GLY A 10 -15.39 -48.72 -0.35
N THR A 11 -14.75 -49.02 -1.48
CA THR A 11 -13.72 -48.16 -2.07
C THR A 11 -14.30 -46.84 -2.57
N LEU A 12 -15.45 -46.84 -3.24
CA LEU A 12 -16.16 -45.62 -3.65
C LEU A 12 -16.56 -44.75 -2.45
N LEU A 13 -17.09 -45.36 -1.39
CA LEU A 13 -17.46 -44.65 -0.16
C LEU A 13 -16.23 -44.02 0.49
N THR A 14 -15.11 -44.74 0.53
CA THR A 14 -13.84 -44.22 1.08
C THR A 14 -13.36 -43.01 0.28
N VAL A 15 -13.39 -43.07 -1.05
CA VAL A 15 -13.03 -41.95 -1.93
C VAL A 15 -13.94 -40.74 -1.67
N LEU A 16 -15.25 -40.96 -1.54
CA LEU A 16 -16.21 -39.90 -1.25
C LEU A 16 -15.94 -39.21 0.10
N ILE A 17 -15.62 -40.00 1.13
CA ILE A 17 -15.29 -39.48 2.46
C ILE A 17 -14.01 -38.65 2.41
N VAL A 18 -12.95 -39.16 1.77
CA VAL A 18 -11.69 -38.43 1.61
C VAL A 18 -11.88 -37.14 0.81
N ALA A 19 -12.66 -37.18 -0.28
CA ALA A 19 -12.98 -35.99 -1.07
C ALA A 19 -13.75 -34.94 -0.24
N THR A 20 -14.74 -35.37 0.55
CA THR A 20 -15.51 -34.49 1.43
C THR A 20 -14.61 -33.85 2.50
N ALA A 21 -13.73 -34.63 3.13
CA ALA A 21 -12.77 -34.14 4.11
C ALA A 21 -11.78 -33.13 3.49
N ALA A 22 -11.29 -33.40 2.28
CA ALA A 22 -10.42 -32.48 1.55
C ALA A 22 -11.11 -31.15 1.25
N ILE A 23 -12.37 -31.18 0.79
CA ILE A 23 -13.16 -29.96 0.55
C ILE A 23 -13.35 -29.17 1.85
N ALA A 24 -13.71 -29.84 2.96
CA ALA A 24 -13.86 -29.18 4.25
C ALA A 24 -12.56 -28.52 4.73
N ALA A 25 -11.41 -29.20 4.56
CA ALA A 25 -10.09 -28.64 4.88
C ALA A 25 -9.76 -27.41 4.03
N LEU A 26 -10.07 -27.43 2.73
CA LEU A 26 -9.88 -26.27 1.84
C LEU A 26 -10.74 -25.07 2.26
N VAL A 27 -11.99 -25.30 2.65
CA VAL A 27 -12.89 -24.26 3.17
C VAL A 27 -12.33 -23.67 4.47
N GLN A 28 -11.85 -24.51 5.38
CA GLN A 28 -11.21 -24.05 6.63
C GLN A 28 -9.96 -23.20 6.35
N LEU A 29 -9.09 -23.61 5.43
CA LEU A 29 -7.93 -22.83 5.01
C LEU A 29 -8.33 -21.47 4.44
N ARG A 30 -9.41 -21.42 3.66
CA ARG A 30 -9.95 -20.15 3.12
C ARG A 30 -10.42 -19.22 4.24
N HIS A 31 -11.11 -19.73 5.27
CA HIS A 31 -11.53 -18.92 6.41
C HIS A 31 -10.35 -18.38 7.22
N LEU A 32 -9.33 -19.20 7.46
CA LEU A 32 -8.11 -18.75 8.15
C LEU A 32 -7.38 -17.66 7.36
N ARG A 33 -7.31 -17.79 6.03
CA ARG A 33 -6.72 -16.76 5.16
C ARG A 33 -7.49 -15.44 5.23
N ALA A 34 -8.82 -15.48 5.19
CA ALA A 34 -9.65 -14.29 5.31
C ALA A 34 -9.46 -13.59 6.67
N GLY A 35 -9.36 -14.37 7.76
CA GLY A 35 -9.06 -13.82 9.09
C GLY A 35 -7.72 -13.08 9.15
N ASN A 36 -6.66 -13.68 8.60
CA ASN A 36 -5.34 -13.04 8.55
C ASN A 36 -5.35 -11.75 7.71
N GLN A 37 -6.07 -11.74 6.59
CA GLN A 37 -6.22 -10.56 5.73
C GLN A 37 -6.89 -9.40 6.46
N ILE A 38 -7.95 -9.66 7.24
CA ILE A 38 -8.64 -8.65 8.03
C ILE A 38 -7.68 -8.05 9.07
N THR A 39 -6.97 -8.88 9.82
CA THR A 39 -6.00 -8.41 10.82
C THR A 39 -4.89 -7.55 10.20
N ALA A 40 -4.38 -7.93 9.02
CA ALA A 40 -3.39 -7.15 8.30
C ALA A 40 -3.95 -5.79 7.85
N LEU A 41 -5.17 -5.76 7.29
CA LEU A 41 -5.82 -4.52 6.87
C LEU A 41 -6.13 -3.59 8.04
N LEU A 42 -6.57 -4.12 9.19
CA LEU A 42 -6.78 -3.35 10.41
C LEU A 42 -5.47 -2.76 10.93
N THR A 43 -4.39 -3.55 10.95
CA THR A 43 -3.07 -3.06 11.36
C THR A 43 -2.57 -1.93 10.47
N ILE A 44 -2.77 -2.06 9.14
CA ILE A 44 -2.48 -0.98 8.18
C ILE A 44 -3.34 0.25 8.50
N GLY A 45 -4.65 0.06 8.72
CA GLY A 45 -5.58 1.13 9.09
C GLY A 45 -5.15 1.87 10.35
N ASP A 46 -4.78 1.15 11.41
CA ASP A 46 -4.31 1.74 12.67
C ASP A 46 -3.04 2.57 12.46
N ARG A 47 -2.12 2.11 11.61
CA ARG A 47 -0.92 2.87 11.24
C ARG A 47 -1.24 4.14 10.46
N PHE A 48 -2.28 4.14 9.63
CA PHE A 48 -2.75 5.37 8.97
C PHE A 48 -3.36 6.38 9.96
N GLN A 49 -3.92 5.91 11.08
CA GLN A 49 -4.51 6.76 12.12
C GLN A 49 -3.49 7.25 13.16
N ASP A 50 -2.31 6.63 13.21
CA ASP A 50 -1.22 7.03 14.09
C ASP A 50 -0.88 8.52 13.91
N SER A 51 -0.75 9.25 15.02
CA SER A 51 -0.46 10.70 14.97
C SER A 51 0.91 10.96 14.37
N GLY A 52 1.92 10.15 14.69
CA GLY A 52 3.27 10.30 14.13
C GLY A 52 3.28 10.11 12.61
N PHE A 53 2.53 9.14 12.10
CA PHE A 53 2.37 8.96 10.65
C PHE A 53 1.65 10.14 9.99
N ARG A 54 0.58 10.67 10.62
CA ARG A 54 -0.15 11.84 10.12
C ARG A 54 0.70 13.11 10.13
N ASP A 55 1.49 13.32 11.17
CA ASP A 55 2.42 14.45 11.28
C ASP A 55 3.53 14.35 10.24
N ALA A 56 4.03 13.14 9.97
CA ALA A 56 4.99 12.89 8.91
C ALA A 56 4.40 13.19 7.52
N LEU A 57 3.16 12.74 7.24
CA LEU A 57 2.45 13.10 6.02
C LEU A 57 2.25 14.61 5.90
N TYR A 58 1.90 15.28 7.00
CA TYR A 58 1.74 16.74 7.02
C TYR A 58 3.06 17.45 6.68
N ALA A 59 4.18 17.03 7.28
CA ALA A 59 5.50 17.58 7.01
C ALA A 59 5.91 17.39 5.54
N ILE A 60 5.67 16.20 4.96
CA ILE A 60 5.94 15.94 3.54
C ILE A 60 5.08 16.82 2.64
N ASN A 61 3.79 16.93 2.93
CA ASN A 61 2.83 17.68 2.12
C ASN A 61 3.17 19.17 2.03
N HIS A 62 3.75 19.75 3.08
CA HIS A 62 4.00 21.20 3.16
C HIS A 62 5.47 21.59 2.98
N GLY A 63 6.43 20.72 3.33
CA GLY A 63 7.85 21.09 3.38
C GLY A 63 8.72 20.41 2.33
N LEU A 64 8.43 19.17 1.93
CA LEU A 64 9.39 18.35 1.19
C LEU A 64 9.75 18.93 -0.18
N ALA A 65 8.76 19.40 -0.93
CA ALA A 65 9.00 19.96 -2.26
C ALA A 65 9.90 21.21 -2.20
N GLN A 66 9.69 22.08 -1.19
CA GLN A 66 10.51 23.27 -1.00
C GLN A 66 11.93 22.89 -0.55
N ALA A 67 12.06 22.00 0.43
CA ALA A 67 13.36 21.56 0.92
C ALA A 67 14.19 20.88 -0.17
N MET A 68 13.57 20.10 -1.06
CA MET A 68 14.28 19.47 -2.20
C MET A 68 14.86 20.48 -3.20
N ASN A 69 14.39 21.73 -3.21
CA ASN A 69 14.99 22.79 -4.01
C ASN A 69 16.21 23.43 -3.33
N ASP A 70 16.37 23.26 -2.02
CA ASP A 70 17.53 23.74 -1.27
C ASP A 70 18.72 22.78 -1.41
N GLU A 71 19.87 23.34 -1.79
CA GLU A 71 21.13 22.62 -1.88
C GLU A 71 21.57 22.07 -0.52
N VAL A 72 21.38 22.81 0.57
CA VAL A 72 21.79 22.39 1.92
C VAL A 72 21.07 21.09 2.32
N PHE A 73 19.78 20.97 1.99
CA PHE A 73 19.01 19.76 2.27
C PHE A 73 19.49 18.57 1.42
N ARG A 74 19.75 18.80 0.13
CA ARG A 74 20.26 17.75 -0.77
C ARG A 74 21.65 17.26 -0.35
N THR A 75 22.56 18.15 0.02
CA THR A 75 23.89 17.79 0.54
C THR A 75 23.78 17.00 1.85
N TYR A 76 22.86 17.38 2.73
CA TYR A 76 22.59 16.61 3.95
C TYR A 76 22.15 15.18 3.65
N ILE A 77 21.20 14.98 2.73
CA ILE A 77 20.74 13.65 2.32
C ILE A 77 21.89 12.87 1.69
N GLU A 78 22.67 13.49 0.79
CA GLU A 78 23.81 12.84 0.15
C GLU A 78 24.86 12.38 1.16
N SER A 79 25.30 13.27 2.05
CA SER A 79 26.27 12.93 3.11
C SER A 79 25.78 11.78 3.97
N ARG A 80 24.49 11.79 4.32
CA ARG A 80 23.88 10.71 5.10
C ARG A 80 23.91 9.37 4.37
N LEU A 81 23.57 9.35 3.09
CA LEU A 81 23.51 8.12 2.28
C LEU A 81 24.91 7.56 1.97
N ARG A 82 25.90 8.43 1.82
CA ARG A 82 27.30 8.04 1.55
C ARG A 82 28.11 7.77 2.81
N GLY A 83 27.56 8.02 3.99
CA GLY A 83 28.25 7.84 5.26
C GLY A 83 29.35 8.87 5.52
N PHE A 84 29.23 10.07 4.94
CA PHE A 84 30.15 11.18 5.18
C PHE A 84 29.80 11.95 6.46
N ALA A 85 30.69 12.89 6.83
CA ALA A 85 30.41 13.81 7.94
C ALA A 85 29.13 14.61 7.66
N MET A 86 28.23 14.62 8.64
CA MET A 86 26.94 15.29 8.53
C MET A 86 27.13 16.81 8.54
N PRO A 87 26.64 17.55 7.54
CA PRO A 87 26.68 19.01 7.57
C PRO A 87 25.79 19.53 8.71
N ASN A 88 26.13 20.70 9.24
CA ASN A 88 25.26 21.38 10.20
C ASN A 88 24.03 21.88 9.45
N VAL A 89 22.87 21.27 9.70
CA VAL A 89 21.61 21.63 9.06
C VAL A 89 20.56 22.00 10.10
N PRO A 90 19.56 22.80 9.69
CA PRO A 90 18.44 23.11 10.56
C PRO A 90 17.70 21.83 11.03
N PRO A 91 17.19 21.77 12.28
CA PRO A 91 16.49 20.61 12.80
C PRO A 91 15.28 20.17 11.96
N GLU A 92 14.61 21.10 11.29
CA GLU A 92 13.49 20.84 10.39
C GLU A 92 13.89 19.93 9.20
N TYR A 93 15.12 20.01 8.70
CA TYR A 93 15.60 19.15 7.62
C TYR A 93 15.77 17.71 8.10
N ILE A 94 16.24 17.54 9.34
CA ILE A 94 16.36 16.21 9.95
C ILE A 94 14.97 15.60 10.12
N ALA A 95 14.01 16.36 10.66
CA ALA A 95 12.64 15.91 10.86
C ALA A 95 11.94 15.58 9.54
N LEU A 96 12.15 16.38 8.50
CA LEU A 96 11.56 16.17 7.18
C LEU A 96 12.11 14.92 6.49
N ASN A 97 13.43 14.68 6.58
CA ASN A 97 14.03 13.44 6.11
C ASN A 97 13.46 12.23 6.87
N GLN A 98 13.34 12.30 8.20
CA GLN A 98 12.76 11.23 9.01
C GLN A 98 11.30 10.95 8.62
N ALA A 99 10.51 12.00 8.40
CA ALA A 99 9.14 11.89 7.92
C ALA A 99 9.08 11.20 6.55
N ALA A 100 9.89 11.65 5.58
CA ALA A 100 9.97 11.05 4.26
C ALA A 100 10.36 9.57 4.32
N THR A 101 11.38 9.21 5.10
CA THR A 101 11.79 7.82 5.30
C THR A 101 10.70 6.98 5.95
N LEU A 102 10.04 7.49 6.98
CA LEU A 102 8.97 6.78 7.70
C LEU A 102 7.80 6.46 6.76
N VAL A 103 7.35 7.46 6.00
CA VAL A 103 6.22 7.30 5.08
C VAL A 103 6.58 6.38 3.92
N GLY A 104 7.77 6.55 3.31
CA GLY A 104 8.21 5.65 2.23
C GLY A 104 8.34 4.21 2.70
N ASN A 105 8.95 3.96 3.86
CA ASN A 105 9.08 2.61 4.43
C ASN A 105 7.72 1.97 4.76
N PHE A 106 6.74 2.77 5.18
CA PHE A 106 5.39 2.25 5.45
C PHE A 106 4.72 1.76 4.16
N TYR A 107 4.76 2.57 3.09
CA TYR A 107 4.18 2.14 1.81
C TYR A 107 4.98 1.02 1.15
N GLU A 108 6.30 0.96 1.36
CA GLU A 108 7.13 -0.16 0.95
C GLU A 108 6.67 -1.47 1.60
N GLN A 109 6.40 -1.44 2.90
CA GLN A 109 5.84 -2.59 3.62
C GLN A 109 4.45 -2.95 3.10
N CYS A 110 3.57 -1.97 2.87
CA CYS A 110 2.25 -2.22 2.28
C CYS A 110 2.36 -2.89 0.91
N GLY A 111 3.25 -2.38 0.05
CA GLY A 111 3.51 -2.94 -1.25
C GLY A 111 4.00 -4.39 -1.16
N ASN A 112 4.88 -4.68 -0.22
CA ASN A 112 5.39 -6.03 0.02
C ASN A 112 4.26 -6.99 0.46
N LEU A 113 3.37 -6.55 1.35
CA LEU A 113 2.23 -7.35 1.80
C LEU A 113 1.24 -7.66 0.68
N VAL A 114 0.97 -6.68 -0.18
CA VAL A 114 0.08 -6.83 -1.35
C VAL A 114 0.73 -7.74 -2.40
N LYS A 115 2.00 -7.50 -2.73
CA LYS A 115 2.77 -8.29 -3.73
C LYS A 115 2.82 -9.77 -3.39
N ASN A 116 2.92 -10.12 -2.11
CA ASN A 116 2.94 -11.51 -1.64
C ASN A 116 1.55 -12.10 -1.35
N GLY A 117 0.47 -11.36 -1.62
CA GLY A 117 -0.91 -11.84 -1.41
C GLY A 117 -1.29 -12.08 0.06
N VAL A 118 -0.55 -11.47 0.99
CA VAL A 118 -0.87 -11.43 2.43
C VAL A 118 -2.06 -10.50 2.63
N VAL A 119 -2.06 -9.37 1.94
CA VAL A 119 -3.20 -8.46 1.84
C VAL A 119 -3.80 -8.60 0.44
N ASP A 120 -5.12 -8.71 0.36
CA ASP A 120 -5.81 -8.73 -0.93
C ASP A 120 -5.62 -7.38 -1.64
N GLU A 121 -5.14 -7.44 -2.88
CA GLU A 121 -4.84 -6.25 -3.67
C GLU A 121 -6.09 -5.40 -3.90
N THR A 122 -7.23 -6.02 -4.21
CA THR A 122 -8.46 -5.29 -4.54
C THR A 122 -8.98 -4.55 -3.31
N LEU A 123 -9.01 -5.22 -2.15
CA LEU A 123 -9.43 -4.61 -0.89
C LEU A 123 -8.51 -3.44 -0.48
N PHE A 124 -7.20 -3.61 -0.61
CA PHE A 124 -6.26 -2.53 -0.29
C PHE A 124 -6.43 -1.34 -1.24
N LEU A 125 -6.51 -1.59 -2.55
CA LEU A 125 -6.59 -0.53 -3.55
C LEU A 125 -7.92 0.22 -3.49
N ASP A 126 -9.02 -0.46 -3.21
CA ASP A 126 -10.33 0.20 -3.00
C ASP A 126 -10.25 1.28 -1.90
N GLN A 127 -9.55 0.99 -0.82
CA GLN A 127 -9.43 1.90 0.32
C GLN A 127 -8.31 2.95 0.18
N TYR A 128 -7.15 2.56 -0.34
CA TYR A 128 -5.91 3.35 -0.20
C TYR A 128 -5.26 3.76 -1.52
N CYS A 129 -5.85 3.48 -2.70
CA CYS A 129 -5.22 3.81 -3.99
C CYS A 129 -4.87 5.30 -4.13
N ASN A 130 -5.79 6.20 -3.76
CA ASN A 130 -5.56 7.65 -3.84
C ASN A 130 -4.42 8.10 -2.92
N SER A 131 -4.35 7.55 -1.71
CA SER A 131 -3.29 7.84 -0.75
C SER A 131 -1.93 7.37 -1.27
N ALA A 132 -1.84 6.14 -1.79
CA ALA A 132 -0.61 5.60 -2.37
C ALA A 132 -0.10 6.47 -3.54
N VAL A 133 -0.97 6.78 -4.50
CA VAL A 133 -0.61 7.61 -5.68
C VAL A 133 -0.23 9.03 -5.26
N GLY A 134 -1.00 9.64 -4.36
CA GLY A 134 -0.74 10.99 -3.87
C GLY A 134 0.56 11.08 -3.08
N THR A 135 0.86 10.10 -2.24
CA THR A 135 2.11 10.06 -1.47
C THR A 135 3.31 9.83 -2.39
N TRP A 136 3.22 8.91 -3.35
CA TRP A 136 4.30 8.67 -4.32
C TRP A 136 4.69 9.96 -5.04
N LYS A 137 3.69 10.68 -5.58
CA LYS A 137 3.93 11.94 -6.30
C LYS A 137 4.70 12.98 -5.47
N ARG A 138 4.49 13.00 -4.15
CA ARG A 138 5.18 13.95 -3.25
C ARG A 138 6.60 13.50 -2.91
N LEU A 139 6.82 12.19 -2.79
CA LEU A 139 8.13 11.60 -2.51
C LEU A 139 8.99 11.41 -3.76
N GLU A 140 8.43 11.52 -4.96
CA GLU A 140 9.11 11.27 -6.23
C GLU A 140 10.43 12.05 -6.40
N PRO A 141 10.52 13.38 -6.16
CA PRO A 141 11.79 14.09 -6.28
C PRO A 141 12.84 13.63 -5.26
N TYR A 142 12.39 13.33 -4.04
CA TYR A 142 13.25 12.87 -2.95
C TYR A 142 13.84 11.49 -3.26
N MET A 143 12.99 10.54 -3.67
CA MET A 143 13.41 9.19 -4.06
C MET A 143 14.29 9.19 -5.30
N ALA A 144 13.96 9.99 -6.33
CA ALA A 144 14.80 10.12 -7.51
C ALA A 144 16.21 10.60 -7.15
N PHE A 145 16.31 11.58 -6.24
CA PHE A 145 17.59 12.04 -5.71
C PHE A 145 18.32 10.94 -4.94
N MET A 146 17.65 10.23 -4.03
CA MET A 146 18.26 9.13 -3.27
C MET A 146 18.80 8.03 -4.19
N ARG A 147 17.99 7.57 -5.17
CA ARG A 147 18.39 6.55 -6.15
C ARG A 147 19.60 7.00 -6.97
N ALA A 148 19.67 8.28 -7.35
CA ALA A 148 20.82 8.83 -8.07
C ALA A 148 22.10 8.88 -7.20
N VAL A 149 21.96 9.19 -5.90
CA VAL A 149 23.09 9.25 -4.97
C VAL A 149 23.67 7.87 -4.67
N THR A 150 22.79 6.87 -4.44
CA THR A 150 23.18 5.51 -4.03
C THR A 150 23.42 4.57 -5.20
N ASN A 151 22.97 4.93 -6.41
CA ASN A 151 22.88 4.04 -7.57
C ASN A 151 22.07 2.76 -7.27
N ASP A 152 21.09 2.86 -6.37
CA ASP A 152 20.20 1.77 -6.00
C ASP A 152 18.83 1.98 -6.61
N ILE A 153 18.56 1.28 -7.72
CA ILE A 153 17.25 1.31 -8.38
C ILE A 153 16.18 0.69 -7.47
N GLY A 154 16.57 -0.25 -6.59
CA GLY A 154 15.70 -1.04 -5.73
C GLY A 154 15.08 -0.30 -4.54
N LEU A 155 15.52 0.95 -4.30
CA LEU A 155 15.01 1.76 -3.20
C LEU A 155 13.50 1.96 -3.35
N TRP A 156 12.74 1.37 -2.43
CA TRP A 156 11.27 1.40 -2.37
C TRP A 156 10.55 0.79 -3.60
N ASP A 157 11.08 -0.29 -4.15
CA ASP A 157 10.48 -1.03 -5.28
C ASP A 157 9.07 -1.54 -5.00
N ASN A 158 8.76 -1.98 -3.79
CA ASN A 158 7.43 -2.47 -3.50
C ASN A 158 6.42 -1.31 -3.38
N PHE A 159 6.85 -0.14 -2.92
CA PHE A 159 6.06 1.08 -3.00
C PHE A 159 5.83 1.51 -4.46
N GLU A 160 6.86 1.39 -5.31
CA GLU A 160 6.72 1.65 -6.75
C GLU A 160 5.68 0.72 -7.38
N PHE A 161 5.82 -0.59 -7.14
CA PHE A 161 4.86 -1.60 -7.54
C PHE A 161 3.44 -1.23 -7.08
N LEU A 162 3.27 -0.92 -5.79
CA LEU A 162 1.97 -0.56 -5.23
C LEU A 162 1.36 0.66 -5.92
N THR A 163 2.19 1.66 -6.24
CA THR A 163 1.77 2.87 -6.94
C THR A 163 1.33 2.57 -8.37
N VAL A 164 2.06 1.73 -9.09
CA VAL A 164 1.68 1.29 -10.45
C VAL A 164 0.31 0.61 -10.42
N ARG A 165 0.12 -0.33 -9.47
CA ARG A 165 -1.16 -1.04 -9.29
C ARG A 165 -2.30 -0.10 -8.91
N ALA A 166 -2.05 0.88 -8.04
CA ALA A 166 -3.03 1.91 -7.68
C ALA A 166 -3.43 2.79 -8.87
N ARG A 167 -2.47 3.20 -9.73
CA ARG A 167 -2.76 3.95 -10.96
C ARG A 167 -3.56 3.12 -11.96
N GLU A 168 -3.29 1.83 -12.08
CA GLU A 168 -4.09 0.90 -12.91
C GLU A 168 -5.51 0.75 -12.38
N PHE A 169 -5.65 0.60 -11.07
CA PHE A 169 -6.94 0.47 -10.40
C PHE A 169 -7.80 1.72 -10.60
N LEU A 170 -7.26 2.92 -10.42
CA LEU A 170 -7.97 4.18 -10.65
C LEU A 170 -8.40 4.37 -12.11
N ARG A 171 -7.58 3.92 -13.07
CA ARG A 171 -7.95 3.93 -14.50
C ARG A 171 -9.09 2.96 -14.80
N LYS A 172 -9.08 1.78 -14.18
CA LYS A 172 -10.09 0.73 -14.38
C LYS A 172 -11.40 1.04 -13.65
N TYR A 173 -11.32 1.65 -12.47
CA TYR A 173 -12.44 1.98 -11.61
C TYR A 173 -12.42 3.47 -11.25
N PRO A 174 -12.96 4.34 -12.12
CA PRO A 174 -13.09 5.78 -11.80
C PRO A 174 -13.90 6.03 -10.52
N THR A 175 -14.76 5.08 -10.16
CA THR A 175 -15.44 5.02 -8.87
C THR A 175 -15.62 3.57 -8.46
N THR A 176 -15.46 3.30 -7.17
CA THR A 176 -15.74 1.99 -6.57
C THR A 176 -17.11 1.92 -5.92
N TYR A 177 -17.92 2.97 -6.09
CA TYR A 177 -19.28 3.02 -5.60
C TYR A 177 -20.11 1.85 -6.16
N PRO A 178 -20.88 1.13 -5.33
CA PRO A 178 -21.64 -0.04 -5.76
C PRO A 178 -22.61 0.26 -6.91
N LYS A 179 -22.66 -0.63 -7.90
CA LYS A 179 -23.56 -0.51 -9.05
C LYS A 179 -25.02 -0.64 -8.59
N GLY A 180 -25.89 0.23 -9.11
CA GLY A 180 -27.33 0.19 -8.83
C GLY A 180 -27.75 0.78 -7.48
N VAL A 181 -26.81 1.27 -6.66
CA VAL A 181 -27.14 1.95 -5.41
C VAL A 181 -27.38 3.45 -5.69
N PRO A 182 -28.43 4.08 -5.13
CA PRO A 182 -28.66 5.52 -5.30
C PRO A 182 -27.59 6.36 -4.60
N ARG A 183 -27.01 7.35 -5.30
CA ARG A 183 -26.07 8.31 -4.70
C ARG A 183 -26.81 9.40 -3.93
N ILE A 184 -26.20 9.86 -2.84
CA ILE A 184 -26.65 11.06 -2.13
C ILE A 184 -26.32 12.28 -3.01
N GLU A 185 -27.31 13.09 -3.33
CA GLU A 185 -27.12 14.37 -4.03
C GLU A 185 -26.48 15.38 -3.08
N ILE A 186 -25.39 16.00 -3.52
CA ILE A 186 -24.67 17.01 -2.74
C ILE A 186 -24.79 18.33 -3.48
N GLU A 187 -25.49 19.29 -2.88
CA GLU A 187 -25.59 20.65 -3.40
C GLU A 187 -24.39 21.49 -2.94
N ASN A 188 -23.61 22.01 -3.90
CA ASN A 188 -22.54 22.94 -3.58
C ASN A 188 -23.11 24.36 -3.38
N ARG A 189 -23.26 24.77 -2.11
CA ARG A 189 -23.75 26.11 -1.73
C ARG A 189 -22.75 27.24 -2.00
N TRP A 190 -21.51 26.92 -2.34
CA TRP A 190 -20.44 27.87 -2.59
C TRP A 190 -19.93 27.68 -4.03
N PRO A 191 -20.50 28.40 -5.02
CA PRO A 191 -20.13 28.21 -6.42
C PRO A 191 -18.64 28.48 -6.59
N ILE A 192 -17.94 27.52 -7.20
CA ILE A 192 -16.53 27.66 -7.55
C ILE A 192 -16.49 28.48 -8.84
N PRO A 193 -15.80 29.65 -8.87
CA PRO A 193 -15.65 30.42 -10.08
C PRO A 193 -15.08 29.55 -11.20
N ALA A 194 -15.57 29.74 -12.42
CA ALA A 194 -14.98 29.06 -13.57
C ALA A 194 -13.47 29.35 -13.60
N ARG A 195 -12.67 28.29 -13.66
CA ARG A 195 -11.22 28.40 -13.73
C ARG A 195 -10.89 29.07 -15.07
N SER A 196 -10.30 30.26 -15.02
CA SER A 196 -9.75 30.93 -16.21
C SER A 196 -8.43 30.25 -16.54
N ASP A 197 -8.53 29.13 -17.26
CA ASP A 197 -7.38 28.39 -17.78
C ASP A 197 -6.79 29.09 -19.01
#